data_AF-A0A936FH26-F1
#
_entry.id   AF-A0A936FH26-F1
#
_cell.length_a   1.000
_cell.length_b   1.000
_cell.length_c   1.000
_cell.angle_alpha   90.00
_cell.angle_beta   90.00
_cell.angle_gamma   90.00
#
_symmetry.space_group_name_H-M   'P 1'
#
loop_
_entity.id
_entity.type
_entity.pdbx_description
1 polymer ?
#
loop_
_entity_poly.entity_id
_entity_poly.type
_entity_poly.pdbx_seq_one_letter_code
_entity_poly.pdbx_strand_id
1 'polypeptide(L)'
;MPISRRLMIASLASSSLAGLPVWARQKAPAATAEALDFEAFNGATDSPVLKLGSRGPAVARAQILLDRNWFSPGEIDGAFGRNMQRMVKAYQRSNALKESGTLDTATWQSLRDASPDPLLTRYTITDKDAAGPFEKTPQDMAERAKLKALPHESLDEAIAERFHVNPAYLKQLNSGKALAAGADIVVPNVLDSKAPTRASQAIEIDKGERVLFVLDQDGKPAAGFPISIGNERNDPLPLGEMAIKNAVDLPSFTYNPAILKTAPKDAQKVEIAPGPNNPVGTVWLGLTKPHWGIHGTPEPAKVGHSETNGCIHLTNWDAERLARIVKVGAKVNVRA
;
A
#
# COMPACT_ATOMS: atom_id res chain seq x y z
N MET A 1 -24.33 -74.13 66.70
CA MET A 1 -23.76 -73.97 68.06
C MET A 1 -22.63 -72.93 67.99
N PRO A 2 -22.40 -72.10 69.01
CA PRO A 2 -22.86 -70.70 69.06
C PRO A 2 -21.74 -69.62 68.96
N ILE A 3 -22.16 -68.38 68.64
CA ILE A 3 -21.81 -67.05 69.25
C ILE A 3 -20.31 -66.65 69.29
N SER A 4 -19.83 -65.77 68.39
CA SER A 4 -19.82 -64.27 68.41
C SER A 4 -18.54 -63.65 68.99
N ARG A 5 -17.93 -62.71 68.24
CA ARG A 5 -17.38 -61.45 68.78
C ARG A 5 -17.19 -60.38 67.71
N ARG A 6 -17.82 -59.23 67.99
CA ARG A 6 -17.74 -57.86 67.46
C ARG A 6 -16.39 -57.43 66.86
N LEU A 7 -16.41 -56.54 65.84
CA LEU A 7 -15.85 -55.19 65.95
C LEU A 7 -16.20 -54.26 64.75
N MET A 8 -16.63 -53.04 65.13
CA MET A 8 -16.49 -51.69 64.53
C MET A 8 -16.80 -51.36 63.06
N ILE A 9 -17.79 -50.46 62.94
CA ILE A 9 -18.09 -49.52 61.85
C ILE A 9 -17.24 -48.24 62.04
N ALA A 10 -16.72 -47.65 60.96
CA ALA A 10 -16.89 -46.21 60.65
C ALA A 10 -16.09 -45.74 59.40
N SER A 11 -16.87 -45.26 58.43
CA SER A 11 -16.68 -44.19 57.43
C SER A 11 -15.30 -43.81 56.88
N LEU A 12 -15.20 -43.98 55.56
CA LEU A 12 -14.30 -43.26 54.65
C LEU A 12 -14.74 -41.79 54.51
N ALA A 13 -13.85 -40.85 54.86
CA ALA A 13 -14.00 -39.44 54.52
C ALA A 13 -13.26 -39.16 53.19
N SER A 14 -14.03 -38.76 52.17
CA SER A 14 -13.51 -38.33 50.87
C SER A 14 -12.92 -36.93 50.98
N SER A 15 -11.63 -36.79 50.66
CA SER A 15 -10.94 -35.50 50.56
C SER A 15 -11.35 -34.77 49.29
N SER A 16 -12.00 -33.61 49.44
CA SER A 16 -12.28 -32.67 48.36
C SER A 16 -11.04 -31.82 48.05
N LEU A 17 -10.55 -31.91 46.81
CA LEU A 17 -9.53 -31.02 46.26
C LEU A 17 -10.15 -29.64 45.99
N ALA A 18 -9.68 -28.63 46.72
CA ALA A 18 -10.04 -27.22 46.51
C ALA A 18 -9.46 -26.71 45.17
N GLY A 19 -10.34 -26.20 44.30
CA GLY A 19 -9.97 -25.57 43.03
C GLY A 19 -9.32 -24.20 43.25
N LEU A 20 -8.20 -23.96 42.56
CA LEU A 20 -7.55 -22.65 42.49
C LEU A 20 -8.40 -21.69 41.64
N PRO A 21 -8.46 -20.39 41.99
CA PRO A 21 -9.23 -19.42 41.21
C PRO A 21 -8.52 -19.14 39.89
N VAL A 22 -9.23 -19.39 38.78
CA VAL A 22 -8.84 -18.90 37.45
C VAL A 22 -8.96 -17.37 37.49
N TRP A 23 -7.83 -16.66 37.51
CA TRP A 23 -7.82 -15.25 37.16
C TRP A 23 -8.24 -15.11 35.70
N ALA A 24 -9.53 -14.81 35.49
CA ALA A 24 -10.02 -14.35 34.22
C ALA A 24 -9.26 -13.07 33.84
N ARG A 25 -8.36 -13.15 32.86
CA ARG A 25 -7.88 -11.96 32.15
C ARG A 25 -9.12 -11.25 31.62
N GLN A 26 -9.53 -10.17 32.27
CA GLN A 26 -10.45 -9.21 31.67
C GLN A 26 -9.82 -8.77 30.36
N LYS A 27 -10.42 -9.21 29.26
CA LYS A 27 -10.12 -8.69 27.94
C LYS A 27 -10.42 -7.20 28.02
N ALA A 28 -9.38 -6.37 27.93
CA ALA A 28 -9.57 -4.93 27.83
C ALA A 28 -10.61 -4.66 26.74
N PRO A 29 -11.61 -3.80 26.98
CA PRO A 29 -12.56 -3.45 25.93
C PRO A 29 -11.75 -2.97 24.73
N ALA A 30 -11.98 -3.58 23.57
CA ALA A 30 -11.47 -3.06 22.33
C ALA A 30 -11.98 -1.62 22.24
N ALA A 31 -11.07 -0.65 22.20
CA ALA A 31 -11.44 0.73 21.95
C ALA A 31 -12.24 0.73 20.66
N THR A 32 -13.54 1.03 20.76
CA THR A 32 -14.34 1.43 19.61
C THR A 32 -13.60 2.61 19.03
N ALA A 33 -12.99 2.43 17.86
CA ALA A 33 -12.38 3.54 17.14
C ALA A 33 -13.51 4.53 16.87
N GLU A 34 -13.57 5.61 17.65
CA GLU A 34 -14.45 6.73 17.35
C GLU A 34 -14.14 7.16 15.92
N ALA A 35 -15.21 7.37 15.15
CA ALA A 35 -15.11 7.91 13.81
C ALA A 35 -14.24 9.17 13.84
N LEU A 36 -13.31 9.28 12.89
CA LEU A 36 -12.52 10.50 12.76
C LEU A 36 -13.46 11.66 12.43
N ASP A 37 -13.49 12.67 13.31
CA ASP A 37 -14.25 13.90 13.07
C ASP A 37 -13.65 14.64 11.87
N PHE A 38 -14.45 14.80 10.82
CA PHE A 38 -14.07 15.44 9.56
C PHE A 38 -13.55 16.87 9.74
N GLU A 39 -14.24 17.68 10.54
CA GLU A 39 -13.86 19.08 10.76
C GLU A 39 -12.61 19.16 11.64
N ALA A 40 -12.56 18.36 12.70
CA ALA A 40 -11.37 18.30 13.56
C ALA A 40 -10.13 17.79 12.80
N PHE A 41 -10.29 16.84 11.87
CA PHE A 41 -9.18 16.33 11.07
C PHE A 41 -8.62 17.41 10.13
N ASN A 42 -9.50 18.12 9.41
CA ASN A 42 -9.11 19.15 8.46
C ASN A 42 -8.62 20.45 9.12
N GLY A 43 -9.20 20.84 10.26
CA GLY A 43 -8.87 22.08 10.97
C GLY A 43 -7.67 21.99 11.91
N ALA A 44 -7.13 20.79 12.15
CA ALA A 44 -6.08 20.61 13.13
C ALA A 44 -4.69 21.03 12.64
N THR A 45 -4.03 21.84 13.48
CA THR A 45 -2.76 22.51 13.19
C THR A 45 -1.58 21.95 14.00
N ASP A 46 -1.82 20.95 14.85
CA ASP A 46 -0.79 20.30 15.65
C ASP A 46 0.31 19.72 14.75
N SER A 47 1.56 19.86 15.19
CA SER A 47 2.75 19.43 14.44
C SER A 47 3.59 18.46 15.28
N PRO A 48 3.02 17.32 15.73
CA PRO A 48 3.75 16.37 16.57
C PRO A 48 4.91 15.78 15.78
N VAL A 49 6.00 15.44 16.48
CA VAL A 49 7.11 14.72 15.86
C VAL A 49 6.64 13.31 15.51
N LEU A 50 6.60 12.97 14.21
CA LEU A 50 6.21 11.64 13.73
C LEU A 50 7.42 10.85 13.23
N LYS A 51 7.50 9.58 13.61
CA LYS A 51 8.60 8.67 13.25
C LYS A 51 8.08 7.26 13.07
N LEU A 52 8.95 6.35 12.61
CA LEU A 52 8.63 4.92 12.48
C LEU A 52 7.93 4.38 13.73
N GLY A 53 6.73 3.81 13.54
CA GLY A 53 5.89 3.27 14.60
C GLY A 53 4.84 4.24 15.16
N SER A 54 4.90 5.53 14.87
CA SER A 54 3.80 6.47 15.15
C SER A 54 2.50 6.02 14.45
N ARG A 55 1.35 6.26 15.08
CA ARG A 55 0.02 5.94 14.54
C ARG A 55 -1.00 7.02 14.88
N GLY A 56 -2.05 7.14 14.08
CA GLY A 56 -3.22 7.97 14.37
C GLY A 56 -3.47 9.08 13.33
N PRO A 57 -4.40 10.00 13.63
CA PRO A 57 -4.88 11.01 12.68
C PRO A 57 -3.75 11.90 12.14
N ALA A 58 -2.79 12.28 12.99
CA ALA A 58 -1.64 13.08 12.58
C ALA A 58 -0.79 12.37 11.51
N VAL A 59 -0.65 11.05 11.59
CA VAL A 59 0.07 10.27 10.58
C VAL A 59 -0.68 10.29 9.26
N ALA A 60 -2.00 10.06 9.27
CA ALA A 60 -2.81 10.10 8.06
C ALA A 60 -2.77 11.48 7.37
N ARG A 61 -2.82 12.58 8.14
CA ARG A 61 -2.63 13.94 7.60
C ARG A 61 -1.29 14.10 6.89
N ALA A 62 -0.22 13.61 7.51
CA ALA A 62 1.11 13.65 6.90
C ALA A 62 1.21 12.77 5.65
N GLN A 63 0.58 11.58 5.63
CA GLN A 63 0.51 10.71 4.45
C GLN A 63 -0.19 11.42 3.28
N ILE A 64 -1.34 12.07 3.53
CA ILE A 64 -2.09 12.82 2.51
C ILE A 64 -1.23 13.96 1.96
N LEU A 65 -0.57 14.73 2.82
CA LEU A 65 0.31 15.81 2.39
C LEU A 65 1.48 15.31 1.54
N LEU A 66 2.13 14.21 1.94
CA LEU A 66 3.21 13.58 1.17
C LEU A 66 2.73 13.09 -0.19
N ASP A 67 1.58 12.40 -0.23
CA ASP A 67 0.96 11.91 -1.47
C ASP A 67 0.65 13.06 -2.45
N ARG A 68 0.05 14.16 -1.96
CA ARG A 68 -0.25 15.35 -2.77
C ARG A 68 1.01 16.07 -3.27
N ASN A 69 2.12 15.94 -2.55
CA ASN A 69 3.44 16.46 -2.94
C ASN A 69 4.24 15.47 -3.80
N TRP A 70 3.63 14.37 -4.28
CA TRP A 70 4.26 13.37 -5.14
C TRP A 70 5.42 12.59 -4.48
N PHE A 71 5.38 12.45 -3.16
CA PHE A 71 6.21 11.53 -2.39
C PHE A 71 5.31 10.46 -1.77
N SER A 72 4.99 9.43 -2.54
CA SER A 72 3.93 8.47 -2.19
C SER A 72 4.23 7.69 -0.90
N PRO A 73 3.44 7.84 0.18
CA PRO A 73 3.69 7.13 1.44
C PRO A 73 3.39 5.63 1.35
N GLY A 74 2.92 5.13 0.20
CA GLY A 74 2.17 3.89 0.08
C GLY A 74 0.68 4.14 0.31
N GLU A 75 -0.02 3.15 0.86
CA GLU A 75 -1.41 3.32 1.28
C GLU A 75 -1.53 4.33 2.43
N ILE A 76 -2.57 5.17 2.39
CA ILE A 76 -2.97 5.98 3.54
C ILE A 76 -3.70 5.09 4.54
N ASP A 77 -3.05 4.81 5.67
CA ASP A 77 -3.51 3.86 6.68
C ASP A 77 -3.41 4.41 8.13
N GLY A 78 -2.90 5.63 8.29
CA GLY A 78 -2.66 6.24 9.59
C GLY A 78 -1.51 5.61 10.38
N ALA A 79 -0.62 4.84 9.74
CA ALA A 79 0.55 4.20 10.36
C ALA A 79 1.86 4.65 9.70
N PHE A 80 2.82 5.08 10.53
CA PHE A 80 4.11 5.55 10.03
C PHE A 80 5.02 4.35 9.81
N GLY A 81 4.95 3.79 8.59
CA GLY A 81 5.75 2.67 8.12
C GLY A 81 7.07 3.07 7.46
N ARG A 82 7.79 2.08 6.93
CA ARG A 82 9.07 2.29 6.23
C ARG A 82 8.92 3.07 4.93
N ASN A 83 7.84 2.84 4.16
CA ASN A 83 7.58 3.60 2.93
C ASN A 83 7.43 5.09 3.23
N MET A 84 6.58 5.43 4.20
CA MET A 84 6.43 6.81 4.67
C MET A 84 7.76 7.39 5.18
N GLN A 85 8.56 6.66 5.96
CA GLN A 85 9.87 7.13 6.42
C GLN A 85 10.80 7.52 5.26
N ARG A 86 10.89 6.67 4.23
CA ARG A 86 11.68 6.91 3.02
C ARG A 86 11.18 8.14 2.28
N MET A 87 9.86 8.31 2.17
CA MET A 87 9.26 9.48 1.52
C MET A 87 9.46 10.78 2.30
N VAL A 88 9.44 10.74 3.64
CA VAL A 88 9.79 11.90 4.46
C VAL A 88 11.22 12.33 4.19
N LYS A 89 12.17 11.37 4.19
CA LYS A 89 13.58 11.64 3.88
C LYS A 89 13.74 12.21 2.46
N ALA A 90 13.05 11.63 1.48
CA ALA A 90 13.07 12.11 0.10
C ALA A 90 12.49 13.52 -0.07
N TYR A 91 11.36 13.80 0.58
CA TYR A 91 10.75 15.13 0.59
C TYR A 91 11.67 16.15 1.27
N GLN A 92 12.33 15.77 2.38
CA GLN A 92 13.31 16.62 3.08
C GLN A 92 14.49 16.96 2.16
N ARG A 93 15.09 15.96 1.49
CA ARG A 93 16.17 16.15 0.51
C ARG A 93 15.74 17.10 -0.61
N SER A 94 14.55 16.87 -1.14
CA SER A 94 13.92 17.66 -2.19
C SER A 94 13.81 19.15 -1.83
N ASN A 95 13.41 19.44 -0.58
CA ASN A 95 13.14 20.79 -0.09
C ASN A 95 14.30 21.38 0.73
N ALA A 96 15.51 20.79 0.63
CA ALA A 96 16.71 21.22 1.36
C ALA A 96 16.52 21.32 2.88
N LEU A 97 15.68 20.44 3.44
CA LEU A 97 15.48 20.27 4.88
C LEU A 97 16.45 19.22 5.42
N LYS A 98 16.56 19.14 6.75
CA LYS A 98 17.34 18.09 7.41
C LYS A 98 16.74 16.71 7.10
N GLU A 99 17.49 15.86 6.41
CA GLU A 99 17.11 14.49 6.00
C GLU A 99 17.08 13.50 7.18
N SER A 100 16.16 13.71 8.12
CA SER A 100 16.02 12.89 9.32
C SER A 100 15.12 11.65 9.12
N GLY A 101 14.28 11.65 8.08
CA GLY A 101 13.21 10.66 7.91
C GLY A 101 12.14 10.71 9.01
N THR A 102 12.19 11.73 9.86
CA THR A 102 11.23 12.03 10.92
C THR A 102 10.52 13.31 10.52
N LEU A 103 9.21 13.39 10.76
CA LEU A 103 8.41 14.54 10.40
C LEU A 103 8.39 15.52 11.58
N ASP A 104 9.27 16.51 11.52
CA ASP A 104 9.45 17.58 12.52
C ASP A 104 8.65 18.84 12.15
N THR A 105 8.73 19.88 12.98
CA THR A 105 8.00 21.14 12.79
C THR A 105 8.31 21.80 11.43
N ALA A 106 9.57 21.79 10.99
CA ALA A 106 9.97 22.38 9.72
C ALA A 106 9.38 21.60 8.53
N THR A 107 9.39 20.26 8.62
CA THR A 107 8.82 19.39 7.59
C THR A 107 7.29 19.53 7.52
N TRP A 108 6.60 19.61 8.67
CA TRP A 108 5.16 19.90 8.74
C TRP A 108 4.80 21.21 8.05
N GLN A 109 5.52 22.29 8.36
CA GLN A 109 5.28 23.60 7.78
C GLN A 109 5.44 23.56 6.26
N SER A 110 6.57 23.03 5.77
CA SER A 110 6.85 22.89 4.33
C SER A 110 5.75 22.12 3.60
N LEU A 111 5.28 21.00 4.16
CA LEU A 111 4.24 20.17 3.55
C LEU A 111 2.90 20.90 3.44
N ARG A 112 2.49 21.63 4.49
CA ARG A 112 1.24 22.39 4.53
C ARG A 112 1.25 23.58 3.58
N ASP A 113 2.35 24.31 3.53
CA ASP A 113 2.50 25.47 2.63
C ASP A 113 2.39 25.03 1.16
N ALA A 114 2.88 23.84 0.83
CA ALA A 114 2.79 23.28 -0.51
C ALA A 114 1.42 22.67 -0.85
N SER A 115 0.54 22.46 0.14
CA SER A 115 -0.74 21.75 -0.03
C SER A 115 -1.82 22.29 0.95
N PRO A 116 -2.32 23.51 0.74
CA PRO A 116 -3.19 24.21 1.69
C PRO A 116 -4.66 23.75 1.71
N ASP A 117 -5.12 23.02 0.69
CA ASP A 117 -6.53 22.58 0.63
C ASP A 117 -6.84 21.51 1.70
N PRO A 118 -8.13 21.33 2.08
CA PRO A 118 -8.54 20.30 3.04
C PRO A 118 -7.96 18.92 2.72
N LEU A 119 -7.57 18.18 3.76
CA LEU A 119 -6.91 16.87 3.64
C LEU A 119 -7.90 15.73 3.44
N LEU A 120 -9.09 15.84 4.03
CA LEU A 120 -10.24 15.00 3.72
C LEU A 120 -11.27 15.78 2.92
N THR A 121 -11.93 15.08 2.02
CA THR A 121 -13.07 15.62 1.26
C THR A 121 -14.26 14.66 1.34
N ARG A 122 -15.44 15.16 0.99
CA ARG A 122 -16.64 14.35 0.84
C ARG A 122 -16.79 13.94 -0.62
N TYR A 123 -17.10 12.68 -0.84
CA TYR A 123 -17.33 12.11 -2.16
C TYR A 123 -18.66 11.37 -2.17
N THR A 124 -19.51 11.67 -3.14
CA THR A 124 -20.73 10.90 -3.40
C THR A 124 -20.39 9.79 -4.38
N ILE A 125 -20.51 8.54 -3.95
CA ILE A 125 -20.31 7.39 -4.83
C ILE A 125 -21.34 7.45 -5.95
N THR A 126 -20.89 7.46 -7.19
CA THR A 126 -21.77 7.55 -8.36
C THR A 126 -22.29 6.17 -8.77
N ASP A 127 -23.38 6.14 -9.56
CA ASP A 127 -23.84 4.90 -10.18
C ASP A 127 -22.75 4.26 -11.05
N LYS A 128 -21.90 5.06 -11.69
CA LYS A 128 -20.76 4.58 -12.48
C LYS A 128 -19.72 3.88 -11.63
N ASP A 129 -19.43 4.39 -10.43
CA ASP A 129 -18.49 3.73 -9.53
C ASP A 129 -19.04 2.37 -9.09
N ALA A 130 -20.34 2.28 -8.81
CA ALA A 130 -21.00 1.07 -8.33
C ALA A 130 -21.38 0.06 -9.44
N ALA A 131 -21.29 0.43 -10.71
CA ALA A 131 -21.75 -0.39 -11.83
C ALA A 131 -20.94 -1.69 -12.03
N GLY A 132 -19.67 -1.72 -11.58
CA GLY A 132 -18.77 -2.83 -11.83
C GLY A 132 -18.37 -2.97 -13.32
N PRO A 133 -18.01 -4.18 -13.78
CA PRO A 133 -18.11 -5.45 -13.07
C PRO A 133 -17.17 -5.51 -11.87
N PHE A 134 -17.59 -6.22 -10.82
CA PHE A 134 -16.73 -6.62 -9.71
C PHE A 134 -16.63 -8.14 -9.70
N GLU A 135 -15.43 -8.67 -9.89
CA GLU A 135 -15.21 -10.10 -10.05
C GLU A 135 -14.00 -10.56 -9.26
N LYS A 136 -14.13 -11.71 -8.59
CA LYS A 136 -13.03 -12.29 -7.82
C LYS A 136 -11.92 -12.73 -8.75
N THR A 137 -10.69 -12.38 -8.43
CA THR A 137 -9.52 -12.82 -9.20
C THR A 137 -9.08 -14.20 -8.72
N PRO A 138 -9.12 -15.25 -9.58
CA PRO A 138 -8.64 -16.57 -9.20
C PRO A 138 -7.16 -16.52 -8.79
N GLN A 139 -6.75 -17.31 -7.82
CA GLN A 139 -5.34 -17.35 -7.43
C GLN A 139 -4.47 -18.00 -8.51
N ASP A 140 -4.98 -19.05 -9.15
CA ASP A 140 -4.32 -19.78 -10.23
C ASP A 140 -4.26 -18.97 -11.54
N MET A 141 -3.10 -18.98 -12.21
CA MET A 141 -2.88 -18.19 -13.43
C MET A 141 -3.65 -18.74 -14.63
N ALA A 142 -3.84 -20.06 -14.73
CA ALA A 142 -4.60 -20.66 -15.83
C ALA A 142 -6.10 -20.35 -15.70
N GLU A 143 -6.63 -20.31 -14.47
CA GLU A 143 -8.00 -19.83 -14.22
C GLU A 143 -8.15 -18.34 -14.52
N ARG A 144 -7.18 -17.49 -14.14
CA ARG A 144 -7.19 -16.05 -14.52
C ARG A 144 -7.26 -15.85 -16.03
N ALA A 145 -6.55 -16.67 -16.80
CA ALA A 145 -6.50 -16.57 -18.26
C ALA A 145 -7.84 -16.87 -18.96
N LYS A 146 -8.81 -17.45 -18.24
CA LYS A 146 -10.18 -17.66 -18.76
C LYS A 146 -11.05 -16.41 -18.66
N LEU A 147 -10.65 -15.42 -17.85
CA LEU A 147 -11.39 -14.18 -17.67
C LEU A 147 -11.15 -13.23 -18.84
N LYS A 148 -12.18 -12.46 -19.20
CA LYS A 148 -12.10 -11.44 -20.27
C LYS A 148 -11.46 -10.13 -19.82
N ALA A 149 -11.44 -9.90 -18.51
CA ALA A 149 -10.79 -8.78 -17.85
C ALA A 149 -10.54 -9.17 -16.38
N LEU A 150 -9.64 -8.46 -15.70
CA LEU A 150 -9.42 -8.59 -14.26
C LEU A 150 -9.83 -7.28 -13.56
N PRO A 151 -11.15 -7.01 -13.43
CA PRO A 151 -11.62 -5.80 -12.74
C PRO A 151 -11.31 -5.86 -11.25
N HIS A 152 -11.59 -4.76 -10.54
CA HIS A 152 -11.61 -4.77 -9.07
C HIS A 152 -12.54 -5.88 -8.55
N GLU A 153 -12.23 -6.47 -7.41
CA GLU A 153 -13.07 -7.52 -6.82
C GLU A 153 -14.26 -6.96 -6.05
N SER A 154 -14.26 -5.66 -5.75
CA SER A 154 -15.32 -4.98 -5.00
C SER A 154 -15.30 -3.46 -5.20
N LEU A 155 -16.42 -2.81 -4.88
CA LEU A 155 -16.51 -1.35 -4.80
C LEU A 155 -15.57 -0.77 -3.73
N ASP A 156 -15.43 -1.45 -2.58
CA ASP A 156 -14.47 -1.09 -1.53
C ASP A 156 -13.05 -0.95 -2.05
N GLU A 157 -12.60 -1.94 -2.83
CA GLU A 157 -11.27 -1.95 -3.45
C GLU A 157 -11.12 -0.82 -4.47
N ALA A 158 -12.09 -0.66 -5.38
CA ALA A 158 -12.05 0.38 -6.40
C ALA A 158 -11.99 1.80 -5.80
N ILE A 159 -12.80 2.08 -4.77
CA ILE A 159 -12.78 3.37 -4.07
C ILE A 159 -11.51 3.54 -3.25
N ALA A 160 -11.05 2.48 -2.56
CA ALA A 160 -9.82 2.52 -1.79
C ALA A 160 -8.60 2.86 -2.67
N GLU A 161 -8.46 2.17 -3.81
CA GLU A 161 -7.37 2.40 -4.76
C GLU A 161 -7.45 3.79 -5.38
N ARG A 162 -8.65 4.25 -5.75
CA ARG A 162 -8.87 5.59 -6.31
C ARG A 162 -8.40 6.71 -5.36
N PHE A 163 -8.64 6.56 -4.07
CA PHE A 163 -8.26 7.55 -3.06
C PHE A 163 -6.98 7.19 -2.29
N HIS A 164 -6.20 6.23 -2.81
CA HIS A 164 -4.89 5.81 -2.31
C HIS A 164 -4.91 5.38 -0.83
N VAL A 165 -6.04 4.86 -0.37
CA VAL A 165 -6.33 4.62 1.04
C VAL A 165 -6.44 3.13 1.30
N ASN A 166 -5.91 2.68 2.43
CA ASN A 166 -6.07 1.29 2.83
C ASN A 166 -7.57 0.99 3.05
N PRO A 167 -8.13 -0.13 2.54
CA PRO A 167 -9.55 -0.44 2.67
C PRO A 167 -10.08 -0.48 4.12
N ALA A 168 -9.26 -0.92 5.08
CA ALA A 168 -9.66 -0.91 6.48
C ALA A 168 -9.71 0.51 7.06
N TYR A 169 -8.78 1.37 6.65
CA TYR A 169 -8.77 2.77 7.05
C TYR A 169 -9.91 3.56 6.39
N LEU A 170 -10.25 3.28 5.13
CA LEU A 170 -11.43 3.85 4.47
C LEU A 170 -12.72 3.51 5.23
N LYS A 171 -12.86 2.27 5.69
CA LYS A 171 -13.98 1.86 6.56
C LYS A 171 -13.98 2.64 7.87
N GLN A 172 -12.82 2.82 8.50
CA GLN A 172 -12.71 3.61 9.73
C GLN A 172 -13.11 5.08 9.53
N LEU A 173 -12.64 5.73 8.45
CA LEU A 173 -13.01 7.10 8.09
C LEU A 173 -14.53 7.29 7.96
N ASN A 174 -15.23 6.23 7.56
CA ASN A 174 -16.66 6.23 7.31
C ASN A 174 -17.48 5.51 8.38
N SER A 175 -16.92 5.27 9.57
CA SER A 175 -17.61 4.60 10.69
C SER A 175 -18.17 3.21 10.32
N GLY A 176 -17.55 2.52 9.36
CA GLY A 176 -18.01 1.24 8.84
C GLY A 176 -19.23 1.32 7.92
N LYS A 177 -19.65 2.52 7.49
CA LYS A 177 -20.74 2.70 6.51
C LYS A 177 -20.44 1.90 5.24
N ALA A 178 -21.44 1.16 4.77
CA ALA A 178 -21.34 0.43 3.52
C ALA A 178 -21.19 1.39 2.33
N LEU A 179 -20.29 1.04 1.40
CA LEU A 179 -20.13 1.77 0.15
C LEU A 179 -21.20 1.31 -0.84
N ALA A 180 -21.95 2.26 -1.40
CA ALA A 180 -22.99 2.03 -2.39
C ALA A 180 -23.24 3.31 -3.19
N ALA A 181 -23.84 3.19 -4.38
CA ALA A 181 -24.25 4.35 -5.17
C ALA A 181 -25.11 5.32 -4.35
N GLY A 182 -24.86 6.62 -4.51
CA GLY A 182 -25.50 7.71 -3.76
C GLY A 182 -24.98 7.89 -2.34
N ALA A 183 -24.11 7.03 -1.83
CA ALA A 183 -23.56 7.20 -0.49
C ALA A 183 -22.52 8.34 -0.46
N ASP A 184 -22.76 9.33 0.41
CA ASP A 184 -21.73 10.30 0.78
C ASP A 184 -20.74 9.69 1.76
N ILE A 185 -19.47 9.73 1.39
CA ILE A 185 -18.35 9.19 2.17
C ILE A 185 -17.25 10.23 2.34
N VAL A 186 -16.44 10.05 3.37
CA VAL A 186 -15.23 10.82 3.64
C VAL A 186 -14.03 10.04 3.09
N VAL A 187 -13.18 10.72 2.33
CA VAL A 187 -12.01 10.14 1.66
C VAL A 187 -10.82 11.10 1.71
N PRO A 188 -9.57 10.61 1.59
CA PRO A 188 -8.41 11.46 1.34
C PRO A 188 -8.58 12.33 0.10
N ASN A 189 -8.24 13.61 0.22
CA ASN A 189 -8.26 14.56 -0.89
C ASN A 189 -6.95 14.49 -1.69
N VAL A 190 -6.82 13.48 -2.56
CA VAL A 190 -5.56 13.19 -3.29
C VAL A 190 -5.64 13.33 -4.81
N LEU A 191 -6.85 13.43 -5.35
CA LEU A 191 -7.10 13.37 -6.80
C LEU A 191 -6.62 14.62 -7.56
N ASP A 192 -6.71 15.80 -6.94
CA ASP A 192 -6.37 17.08 -7.58
C ASP A 192 -4.91 17.50 -7.38
N SER A 193 -4.04 16.54 -7.00
CA SER A 193 -2.61 16.80 -6.84
C SER A 193 -1.95 17.12 -8.18
N LYS A 194 -1.15 18.20 -8.22
CA LYS A 194 -0.48 18.67 -9.44
C LYS A 194 0.90 18.02 -9.58
N ALA A 195 1.21 17.53 -10.78
CA ALA A 195 2.52 16.98 -11.09
C ALA A 195 3.65 18.02 -10.84
N PRO A 196 4.82 17.57 -10.36
CA PRO A 196 5.95 18.47 -10.11
C PRO A 196 6.47 19.05 -11.43
N THR A 197 6.42 20.38 -11.56
CA THR A 197 6.84 21.11 -12.77
C THR A 197 8.33 20.99 -13.07
N ARG A 198 9.15 20.66 -12.06
CA ARG A 198 10.60 20.55 -12.17
C ARG A 198 11.12 19.17 -12.64
N ALA A 199 10.26 18.19 -12.87
CA ALA A 199 10.67 16.84 -13.26
C ALA A 199 11.43 16.78 -14.61
N SER A 200 12.58 16.08 -14.68
CA SER A 200 13.57 16.16 -15.78
C SER A 200 13.62 14.97 -16.75
N GLN A 201 12.63 14.07 -16.77
CA GLN A 201 12.67 12.79 -17.52
C GLN A 201 13.82 11.85 -17.13
N ALA A 202 14.45 12.08 -15.98
CA ALA A 202 15.43 11.19 -15.39
C ALA A 202 14.83 10.44 -14.21
N ILE A 203 14.90 9.13 -14.26
CA ILE A 203 14.48 8.21 -13.21
C ILE A 203 15.73 7.66 -12.52
N GLU A 204 15.74 7.68 -11.20
CA GLU A 204 16.73 7.01 -10.36
C GLU A 204 16.03 5.93 -9.54
N ILE A 205 16.55 4.70 -9.57
CA ILE A 205 16.08 3.60 -8.74
C ILE A 205 17.17 3.30 -7.72
N ASP A 206 16.85 3.50 -6.44
CA ASP A 206 17.70 3.15 -5.31
C ASP A 206 17.24 1.79 -4.76
N LYS A 207 18.08 0.76 -4.94
CA LYS A 207 17.75 -0.61 -4.51
C LYS A 207 17.85 -0.76 -2.98
N GLY A 208 18.82 -0.13 -2.33
CA GLY A 208 18.99 -0.16 -0.89
C GLY A 208 17.80 0.46 -0.15
N GLU A 209 17.33 1.61 -0.63
CA GLU A 209 16.15 2.29 -0.07
C GLU A 209 14.83 1.75 -0.63
N ARG A 210 14.85 1.00 -1.75
CA ARG A 210 13.64 0.52 -2.47
C ARG A 210 12.71 1.68 -2.84
N VAL A 211 13.29 2.67 -3.50
CA VAL A 211 12.57 3.85 -3.98
C VAL A 211 12.90 4.11 -5.44
N LEU A 212 11.88 4.51 -6.19
CA LEU A 212 12.02 5.12 -7.51
C LEU A 212 11.81 6.63 -7.37
N PHE A 213 12.78 7.41 -7.80
CA PHE A 213 12.70 8.86 -7.90
C PHE A 213 12.53 9.29 -9.35
N VAL A 214 11.71 10.31 -9.57
CA VAL A 214 11.85 11.18 -10.75
C VAL A 214 12.65 12.38 -10.31
N LEU A 215 13.77 12.65 -10.97
CA LEU A 215 14.68 13.73 -10.61
C LEU A 215 14.27 15.06 -11.25
N ASP A 216 14.77 16.17 -10.71
CA ASP A 216 14.79 17.46 -11.37
C ASP A 216 16.08 17.67 -12.18
N GLN A 217 16.27 18.88 -12.71
CA GLN A 217 17.43 19.23 -13.53
C GLN A 217 18.74 19.25 -12.72
N ASP A 218 18.66 19.42 -11.40
CA ASP A 218 19.81 19.44 -10.49
C ASP A 218 20.10 18.06 -9.88
N GLY A 219 19.34 17.03 -10.28
CA GLY A 219 19.48 15.67 -9.77
C GLY A 219 18.89 15.46 -8.37
N LYS A 220 18.02 16.36 -7.88
CA LYS A 220 17.27 16.15 -6.64
C LYS A 220 15.93 15.46 -6.93
N PRO A 221 15.35 14.71 -5.97
CA PRO A 221 14.02 14.15 -6.16
C PRO A 221 12.97 15.24 -6.40
N ALA A 222 12.27 15.14 -7.54
CA ALA A 222 11.06 15.89 -7.86
C ALA A 222 9.79 15.14 -7.43
N ALA A 223 9.83 13.81 -7.51
CA ALA A 223 8.83 12.87 -7.01
C ALA A 223 9.53 11.61 -6.48
N GLY A 224 8.85 10.85 -5.62
CA GLY A 224 9.33 9.59 -5.07
C GLY A 224 8.21 8.56 -4.89
N PHE A 225 8.51 7.31 -5.21
CA PHE A 225 7.57 6.19 -5.14
C PHE A 225 8.23 4.98 -4.48
N PRO A 226 7.62 4.35 -3.47
CA PRO A 226 8.10 3.09 -2.92
C PRO A 226 7.96 2.00 -3.99
N ILE A 227 8.93 1.08 -4.02
CA ILE A 227 8.93 -0.01 -4.99
C ILE A 227 9.17 -1.37 -4.33
N SER A 228 8.57 -2.41 -4.89
CA SER A 228 9.06 -3.78 -4.68
C SER A 228 9.90 -4.19 -5.89
N ILE A 229 11.01 -4.87 -5.62
CA ILE A 229 11.96 -5.38 -6.64
C ILE A 229 12.32 -6.81 -6.31
N GLY A 230 12.87 -7.54 -7.28
CA GLY A 230 13.39 -8.88 -7.05
C GLY A 230 14.74 -8.83 -6.32
N ASN A 231 15.05 -9.92 -5.62
CA ASN A 231 16.33 -10.11 -4.94
C ASN A 231 17.20 -11.15 -5.68
N GLU A 232 18.37 -11.45 -5.14
CA GLU A 232 19.31 -12.42 -5.73
C GLU A 232 18.74 -13.84 -5.88
N ARG A 233 17.75 -14.23 -5.06
CA ARG A 233 17.14 -15.56 -5.08
C ARG A 233 16.05 -15.70 -6.14
N ASN A 234 15.37 -14.60 -6.45
CA ASN A 234 14.33 -14.57 -7.47
C ASN A 234 14.95 -14.08 -8.78
N ASP A 235 14.94 -12.77 -9.05
CA ASP A 235 15.62 -12.18 -10.20
C ASP A 235 16.07 -10.75 -9.84
N PRO A 236 17.38 -10.49 -9.67
CA PRO A 236 17.84 -9.19 -9.23
C PRO A 236 17.74 -8.17 -10.37
N LEU A 237 17.18 -6.99 -10.08
CA LEU A 237 17.22 -5.85 -10.99
C LEU A 237 18.69 -5.47 -11.27
N PRO A 238 19.16 -5.48 -12.53
CA PRO A 238 20.54 -5.14 -12.87
C PRO A 238 20.83 -3.66 -12.57
N LEU A 239 22.05 -3.38 -12.13
CA LEU A 239 22.57 -2.02 -11.96
C LEU A 239 22.88 -1.37 -13.31
N GLY A 240 22.90 -0.04 -13.34
CA GLY A 240 23.36 0.76 -14.47
C GLY A 240 22.25 1.48 -15.22
N GLU A 241 22.59 1.96 -16.41
CA GLU A 241 21.73 2.83 -17.22
C GLU A 241 20.84 2.03 -18.19
N MET A 242 19.59 2.46 -18.26
CA MET A 242 18.52 1.93 -19.10
C MET A 242 17.64 3.10 -19.55
N ALA A 243 16.60 2.83 -20.33
CA ALA A 243 15.59 3.82 -20.65
C ALA A 243 14.19 3.20 -20.72
N ILE A 244 13.16 4.03 -20.62
CA ILE A 244 11.78 3.63 -20.92
C ILE A 244 11.69 3.32 -22.42
N LYS A 245 11.42 2.05 -22.76
CA LYS A 245 11.31 1.55 -24.13
C LYS A 245 9.91 1.73 -24.70
N ASN A 246 8.90 1.45 -23.90
CA ASN A 246 7.49 1.59 -24.28
C ASN A 246 6.63 1.84 -23.04
N ALA A 247 5.44 2.39 -23.25
CA ALA A 247 4.40 2.56 -22.24
C ALA A 247 3.11 1.94 -22.77
N VAL A 248 2.43 1.15 -21.93
CA VAL A 248 1.17 0.48 -22.28
C VAL A 248 0.18 0.70 -21.13
N ASP A 249 -0.94 1.34 -21.46
CA ASP A 249 -2.08 1.48 -20.55
C ASP A 249 -2.94 0.22 -20.63
N LEU A 250 -3.43 -0.24 -19.47
CA LEU A 250 -4.20 -1.48 -19.31
C LEU A 250 -3.60 -2.65 -20.10
N PRO A 251 -2.34 -3.03 -19.79
CA PRO A 251 -1.64 -4.10 -20.51
C PRO A 251 -2.30 -5.46 -20.27
N SER A 252 -2.26 -6.34 -21.27
CA SER A 252 -2.37 -7.78 -21.03
C SER A 252 -1.06 -8.31 -20.45
N PHE A 253 -1.09 -9.51 -19.87
CA PHE A 253 0.10 -10.14 -19.30
C PHE A 253 0.29 -11.56 -19.79
N THR A 254 1.40 -11.79 -20.49
CA THR A 254 1.85 -13.14 -20.83
C THR A 254 2.57 -13.76 -19.64
N TYR A 255 1.90 -14.61 -18.88
CA TYR A 255 2.55 -15.45 -17.88
C TYR A 255 3.34 -16.55 -18.58
N ASN A 256 4.67 -16.51 -18.48
CA ASN A 256 5.55 -17.52 -19.06
C ASN A 256 6.39 -18.20 -17.95
N PRO A 257 6.01 -19.41 -17.50
CA PRO A 257 6.70 -20.09 -16.41
C PRO A 257 8.14 -20.50 -16.76
N ALA A 258 8.48 -20.63 -18.05
CA ALA A 258 9.83 -21.00 -18.49
C ALA A 258 10.91 -19.96 -18.15
N ILE A 259 10.52 -18.71 -17.87
CA ILE A 259 11.45 -17.62 -17.50
C ILE A 259 11.35 -17.24 -16.02
N LEU A 260 10.53 -17.92 -15.23
CA LEU A 260 10.28 -17.61 -13.83
C LEU A 260 10.84 -18.74 -12.94
N LYS A 261 11.86 -18.43 -12.13
CA LYS A 261 12.50 -19.45 -11.27
C LYS A 261 11.57 -20.05 -10.22
N THR A 262 10.50 -19.33 -9.86
CA THR A 262 9.56 -19.68 -8.78
C THR A 262 8.25 -20.27 -9.31
N ALA A 263 8.09 -20.44 -10.62
CA ALA A 263 6.86 -20.99 -11.19
C ALA A 263 6.66 -22.47 -10.79
N PRO A 264 5.40 -22.90 -10.54
CA PRO A 264 5.08 -24.32 -10.40
C PRO A 264 5.53 -25.12 -11.62
N LYS A 265 5.97 -26.38 -11.40
CA LYS A 265 6.55 -27.22 -12.48
C LYS A 265 5.54 -27.57 -13.58
N ASP A 266 4.27 -27.62 -13.21
CA ASP A 266 3.12 -27.94 -14.07
C ASP A 266 2.44 -26.68 -14.64
N ALA A 267 2.94 -25.48 -14.30
CA ALA A 267 2.38 -24.24 -14.79
C ALA A 267 2.54 -24.12 -16.31
N GLN A 268 1.49 -23.64 -16.97
CA GLN A 268 1.47 -23.44 -18.42
C GLN A 268 1.65 -21.97 -18.78
N LYS A 269 2.18 -21.72 -19.97
CA LYS A 269 2.20 -20.37 -20.53
C LYS A 269 0.76 -19.95 -20.85
N VAL A 270 0.33 -18.81 -20.32
CA VAL A 270 -1.03 -18.29 -20.52
C VAL A 270 -1.02 -16.78 -20.76
N GLU A 271 -2.06 -16.29 -21.41
CA GLU A 271 -2.30 -14.86 -21.59
C GLU A 271 -3.39 -14.41 -20.62
N ILE A 272 -3.11 -13.38 -19.83
CA ILE A 272 -4.00 -12.83 -18.82
C ILE A 272 -4.52 -11.49 -19.33
N ALA A 273 -5.85 -11.34 -19.33
CA ALA A 273 -6.51 -10.16 -19.85
C ALA A 273 -6.18 -8.88 -19.04
N PRO A 274 -6.37 -7.68 -19.61
CA PRO A 274 -6.18 -6.43 -18.89
C PRO A 274 -7.11 -6.23 -17.69
N GLY A 275 -6.70 -5.34 -16.79
CA GLY A 275 -7.53 -4.83 -15.69
C GLY A 275 -6.68 -4.43 -14.48
N PRO A 276 -7.26 -3.69 -13.52
CA PRO A 276 -6.55 -3.29 -12.29
C PRO A 276 -6.01 -4.47 -11.48
N ASN A 277 -6.67 -5.63 -11.55
CA ASN A 277 -6.24 -6.87 -10.91
C ASN A 277 -5.29 -7.75 -11.74
N ASN A 278 -4.84 -7.26 -12.89
CA ASN A 278 -3.79 -7.90 -13.67
C ASN A 278 -2.47 -7.94 -12.87
N PRO A 279 -1.67 -9.02 -12.94
CA PRO A 279 -0.36 -9.09 -12.28
C PRO A 279 0.61 -7.93 -12.58
N VAL A 280 0.48 -7.26 -13.72
CA VAL A 280 1.25 -6.04 -14.06
C VAL A 280 0.47 -4.74 -13.89
N GLY A 281 -0.71 -4.80 -13.27
CA GLY A 281 -1.52 -3.64 -12.92
C GLY A 281 -2.10 -2.87 -14.11
N THR A 282 -2.36 -1.59 -13.89
CA THR A 282 -3.00 -0.71 -14.88
C THR A 282 -2.04 -0.09 -15.90
N VAL A 283 -0.73 -0.14 -15.64
CA VAL A 283 0.30 0.50 -16.46
C VAL A 283 1.54 -0.36 -16.52
N TRP A 284 2.09 -0.51 -17.73
CA TRP A 284 3.40 -1.11 -17.98
C TRP A 284 4.34 -0.12 -18.67
N LEU A 285 5.48 0.16 -18.03
CA LEU A 285 6.59 0.91 -18.60
C LEU A 285 7.78 -0.05 -18.82
N GLY A 286 7.90 -0.57 -20.03
CA GLY A 286 8.97 -1.52 -20.37
C GLY A 286 10.33 -0.83 -20.43
N LEU A 287 11.38 -1.52 -19.99
CA LEU A 287 12.74 -1.01 -20.03
C LEU A 287 13.49 -1.51 -21.28
N THR A 288 14.55 -0.80 -21.67
CA THR A 288 15.42 -1.23 -22.78
C THR A 288 16.14 -2.54 -22.50
N LYS A 289 16.31 -2.93 -21.24
CA LYS A 289 16.75 -4.29 -20.86
C LYS A 289 15.57 -5.26 -21.02
N PRO A 290 15.72 -6.33 -21.82
CA PRO A 290 14.67 -7.32 -22.02
C PRO A 290 14.19 -7.93 -20.70
N HIS A 291 12.88 -8.15 -20.55
CA HIS A 291 12.21 -8.76 -19.38
C HIS A 291 12.00 -7.88 -18.15
N TRP A 292 12.58 -6.67 -18.07
CA TRP A 292 12.29 -5.75 -16.97
C TRP A 292 11.32 -4.65 -17.39
N GLY A 293 10.40 -4.33 -16.49
CA GLY A 293 9.48 -3.21 -16.59
C GLY A 293 9.21 -2.60 -15.23
N ILE A 294 8.80 -1.33 -15.25
CA ILE A 294 8.21 -0.63 -14.12
C ILE A 294 6.70 -0.68 -14.32
N HIS A 295 5.95 -1.21 -13.36
CA HIS A 295 4.52 -1.42 -13.56
C HIS A 295 3.72 -1.38 -12.25
N GLY A 296 2.39 -1.27 -12.38
CA GLY A 296 1.46 -1.31 -11.26
C GLY A 296 1.32 -2.72 -10.65
N THR A 297 0.61 -2.84 -9.54
CA THR A 297 0.35 -4.13 -8.91
C THR A 297 -1.01 -4.09 -8.22
N PRO A 298 -1.75 -5.22 -8.22
CA PRO A 298 -3.03 -5.31 -7.53
C PRO A 298 -2.89 -5.48 -6.02
N GLU A 299 -1.66 -5.52 -5.51
CA GLU A 299 -1.36 -5.74 -4.09
C GLU A 299 -0.64 -4.53 -3.47
N PRO A 300 -1.30 -3.35 -3.39
CA PRO A 300 -0.65 -2.12 -2.94
C PRO A 300 -0.01 -2.25 -1.54
N ALA A 301 -0.65 -2.97 -0.62
CA ALA A 301 -0.13 -3.26 0.72
C ALA A 301 1.22 -4.01 0.73
N LYS A 302 1.60 -4.67 -0.36
CA LYS A 302 2.88 -5.40 -0.48
C LYS A 302 4.01 -4.55 -1.05
N VAL A 303 3.72 -3.39 -1.65
CA VAL A 303 4.72 -2.52 -2.28
C VAL A 303 5.73 -2.02 -1.23
N GLY A 304 7.03 -2.24 -1.46
CA GLY A 304 8.10 -1.91 -0.51
C GLY A 304 8.25 -2.89 0.67
N HIS A 305 7.41 -3.94 0.72
CA HIS A 305 7.37 -4.94 1.79
C HIS A 305 7.61 -6.38 1.32
N SER A 306 7.50 -6.65 0.03
CA SER A 306 7.71 -7.96 -0.59
C SER A 306 8.81 -7.93 -1.66
N GLU A 307 9.23 -9.12 -2.06
CA GLU A 307 10.14 -9.33 -3.19
C GLU A 307 9.35 -9.74 -4.42
N THR A 308 9.78 -9.28 -5.60
CA THR A 308 9.16 -9.64 -6.88
C THR A 308 9.93 -10.78 -7.56
N ASN A 309 9.42 -11.25 -8.70
CA ASN A 309 10.16 -12.14 -9.61
C ASN A 309 10.89 -11.34 -10.70
N GLY A 310 11.37 -10.14 -10.38
CA GLY A 310 12.28 -9.37 -11.25
C GLY A 310 11.86 -7.92 -11.51
N CYS A 311 10.58 -7.69 -11.83
CA CYS A 311 10.09 -6.37 -12.22
C CYS A 311 10.00 -5.39 -11.03
N ILE A 312 9.87 -4.10 -11.35
CA ILE A 312 9.73 -3.01 -10.38
C ILE A 312 8.23 -2.73 -10.20
N HIS A 313 7.67 -3.17 -9.07
CA HIS A 313 6.26 -2.98 -8.76
C HIS A 313 6.05 -1.66 -8.02
N LEU A 314 5.10 -0.88 -8.50
CA LEU A 314 4.49 0.25 -7.82
C LEU A 314 3.02 -0.09 -7.53
N THR A 315 2.36 0.69 -6.69
CA THR A 315 0.90 0.68 -6.65
C THR A 315 0.38 1.15 -8.03
N ASN A 316 -0.82 0.74 -8.42
CA ASN A 316 -1.39 1.16 -9.71
C ASN A 316 -1.46 2.68 -9.84
N TRP A 317 -1.90 3.39 -8.81
CA TRP A 317 -1.98 4.85 -8.84
C TRP A 317 -0.62 5.54 -8.98
N ASP A 318 0.44 4.96 -8.39
CA ASP A 318 1.80 5.49 -8.52
C ASP A 318 2.40 5.18 -9.91
N ALA A 319 2.10 4.00 -10.47
CA ALA A 319 2.47 3.66 -11.85
C ALA A 319 1.79 4.61 -12.86
N GLU A 320 0.51 4.91 -12.66
CA GLU A 320 -0.25 5.89 -13.44
C GLU A 320 0.31 7.30 -13.27
N ARG A 321 0.63 7.72 -12.04
CA ARG A 321 1.30 9.01 -11.77
C ARG A 321 2.61 9.11 -12.54
N LEU A 322 3.44 8.07 -12.46
CA LEU A 322 4.72 8.02 -13.15
C LEU A 322 4.53 8.13 -14.67
N ALA A 323 3.65 7.33 -15.26
CA ALA A 323 3.38 7.33 -16.70
C ALA A 323 2.88 8.67 -17.24
N ARG A 324 2.19 9.48 -16.42
CA ARG A 324 1.78 10.84 -16.81
C ARG A 324 2.94 11.81 -16.97
N ILE A 325 4.06 11.59 -16.27
CA ILE A 325 5.17 12.53 -16.22
C ILE A 325 6.43 12.03 -16.91
N VAL A 326 6.54 10.73 -17.22
CA VAL A 326 7.69 10.16 -17.92
C VAL A 326 7.32 9.71 -19.33
N LYS A 327 8.20 9.99 -20.29
CA LYS A 327 8.02 9.65 -21.69
C LYS A 327 8.87 8.46 -22.10
N VAL A 328 8.51 7.82 -23.20
CA VAL A 328 9.41 6.88 -23.90
C VAL A 328 10.73 7.59 -24.19
N GLY A 329 11.84 6.92 -23.88
CA GLY A 329 13.20 7.47 -23.93
C GLY A 329 13.68 8.11 -22.62
N ALA A 330 12.82 8.28 -21.61
CA ALA A 330 13.25 8.74 -20.28
C ALA A 330 14.35 7.83 -19.73
N LYS A 331 15.41 8.43 -19.17
CA LYS A 331 16.58 7.70 -18.66
C LYS A 331 16.23 7.04 -17.34
N VAL A 332 16.67 5.80 -17.15
CA VAL A 332 16.52 5.05 -15.89
C VAL A 332 17.90 4.63 -15.42
N ASN A 333 18.31 5.07 -14.24
CA ASN A 333 19.56 4.67 -13.63
C ASN A 333 19.29 3.85 -12.36
N VAL A 334 19.74 2.60 -12.35
CA VAL A 334 19.60 1.70 -11.19
C VAL A 334 20.88 1.69 -10.38
N ARG A 335 20.76 2.05 -9.10
CA ARG A 335 21.86 2.13 -8.13
C ARG A 335 21.68 1.10 -7.01
N ALA A 336 22.80 0.74 -6.40
CA ALA A 336 22.85 -0.23 -5.30
C ALA A 336 22.33 0.40 -4.00
#